data_AF-A0AAE4VGL2-F1
#
_entry.id   AF-A0AAE4VGL2-F1
#
_cell.length_a   1.000
_cell.length_b   1.000
_cell.length_c   1.000
_cell.angle_alpha   90.00
_cell.angle_beta   90.00
_cell.angle_gamma   90.00
#
_symmetry.space_group_name_H-M   'P 1'
#
loop_
_entity.id
_entity.type
_entity.pdbx_description
1 polymer ?
#
loop_
_entity_poly.entity_id
_entity_poly.type
_entity_poly.pdbx_seq_one_letter_code
_entity_poly.pdbx_strand_id
1 'polypeptide(L)'
;MTAAGQMCLAYGITTAERFEQFHDENPIVYVTLVRLAREWVKATGRHKIGMAALRERARWEIVMATNDPDFKINNNYTPFYARLIMARCEDLADMFDLRTSEADDWINTYLQGVTTA
;
A
#
# COMPACT_ATOMS: atom_id res chain seq x y z
N MET A 1 3.02 33.29 3.53
CA MET A 1 3.59 33.46 2.18
C MET A 1 4.92 32.71 2.12
N THR A 2 4.93 31.55 1.48
CA THR A 2 6.05 31.10 0.63
C THR A 2 5.45 30.16 -0.40
N ALA A 3 5.62 30.52 -1.67
CA ALA A 3 5.14 29.78 -2.81
C ALA A 3 6.02 28.55 -3.05
N ALA A 4 5.39 27.42 -3.31
CA ALA A 4 5.90 26.43 -4.26
C ALA A 4 4.88 26.37 -5.40
N GLY A 5 4.96 27.38 -6.26
CA GLY A 5 4.32 27.33 -7.57
C GLY A 5 5.13 26.43 -8.51
N GLN A 6 4.40 25.79 -9.41
CA GLN A 6 4.83 25.21 -10.68
C GLN A 6 5.35 23.76 -10.69
N MET A 7 4.49 22.85 -11.16
CA MET A 7 4.66 22.34 -12.53
C MET A 7 3.31 21.92 -13.11
N CYS A 8 2.68 22.85 -13.84
CA CYS A 8 1.66 22.52 -14.80
C CYS A 8 2.37 21.86 -16.01
N LEU A 9 2.31 20.53 -16.09
CA LEU A 9 2.45 19.78 -17.32
C LEU A 9 1.17 18.98 -17.45
N ALA A 10 0.49 19.08 -18.59
CA ALA A 10 -0.66 18.25 -18.90
C ALA A 10 -0.20 16.78 -18.92
N TYR A 11 -0.35 16.07 -17.80
CA TYR A 11 0.12 14.71 -17.61
C TYR A 11 -0.94 14.00 -16.79
N GLY A 12 -1.42 12.85 -17.28
CA GLY A 12 -2.43 12.07 -16.55
C GLY A 12 -1.94 11.71 -15.15
N ILE A 13 -2.90 11.51 -14.24
CA ILE A 13 -2.65 11.10 -12.83
C ILE A 13 -1.62 9.97 -12.79
N THR A 14 -0.55 10.16 -12.02
CA THR A 14 0.55 9.20 -11.83
C THR A 14 0.06 7.93 -11.12
N THR A 15 0.83 6.84 -11.17
CA THR A 15 0.49 5.62 -10.42
C THR A 15 0.42 5.87 -8.92
N ALA A 16 1.32 6.71 -8.39
CA ALA A 16 1.37 7.07 -6.98
C ALA A 16 0.11 7.83 -6.54
N GLU A 17 -0.30 8.85 -7.28
CA GLU A 17 -1.54 9.61 -6.98
C GLU A 17 -2.78 8.72 -7.10
N ARG A 18 -2.85 7.84 -8.12
CA ARG A 18 -3.94 6.85 -8.24
C ARG A 18 -3.95 5.85 -7.09
N PHE A 19 -2.77 5.48 -6.60
CA PHE A 19 -2.64 4.62 -5.44
C PHE A 19 -3.15 5.32 -4.17
N GLU A 20 -2.74 6.56 -3.93
CA GLU A 20 -3.19 7.36 -2.78
C GLU A 20 -4.71 7.52 -2.79
N GLN A 21 -5.28 7.93 -3.92
CA GLN A 21 -6.73 8.02 -4.06
C GLN A 21 -7.42 6.69 -3.76
N PHE A 22 -6.92 5.59 -4.33
CA PHE A 22 -7.49 4.26 -4.07
C PHE A 22 -7.34 3.84 -2.60
N HIS A 23 -6.21 4.16 -1.97
CA HIS A 23 -5.93 3.86 -0.57
C HIS A 23 -6.89 4.61 0.37
N ASP A 24 -7.11 5.89 0.10
CA ASP A 24 -7.99 6.76 0.87
C ASP A 24 -9.46 6.38 0.70
N GLU A 25 -9.88 6.01 -0.51
CA GLU A 25 -11.23 5.50 -0.78
C GLU A 25 -11.47 4.11 -0.18
N ASN A 26 -10.42 3.29 -0.02
CA ASN A 26 -10.52 1.89 0.40
C ASN A 26 -9.59 1.54 1.58
N PRO A 27 -9.76 2.17 2.76
CA PRO A 27 -8.88 1.94 3.92
C PRO A 27 -8.91 0.48 4.40
N ILE A 28 -10.01 -0.24 4.13
CA ILE A 28 -10.17 -1.65 4.48
C ILE A 28 -9.09 -2.55 3.86
N VAL A 29 -8.57 -2.18 2.68
CA VAL A 29 -7.52 -2.94 2.00
C VAL A 29 -6.26 -2.99 2.83
N TYR A 30 -5.80 -1.82 3.27
CA TYR A 30 -4.59 -1.70 4.08
C TYR A 30 -4.76 -2.44 5.42
N VAL A 31 -5.88 -2.24 6.10
CA VAL A 31 -6.18 -2.90 7.38
C VAL A 31 -6.18 -4.42 7.22
N THR A 32 -6.78 -4.93 6.14
CA THR A 32 -6.84 -6.37 5.85
C THR A 32 -5.44 -6.93 5.57
N LEU A 33 -4.63 -6.22 4.78
CA LEU A 33 -3.26 -6.65 4.47
C LEU A 33 -2.37 -6.71 5.73
N VAL A 34 -2.41 -5.69 6.58
CA VAL A 34 -1.67 -5.67 7.85
C VAL A 34 -2.12 -6.81 8.77
N ARG A 35 -3.43 -7.02 8.88
CA ARG A 35 -3.98 -8.12 9.68
C ARG A 35 -3.47 -9.47 9.19
N LEU A 36 -3.58 -9.74 7.90
CA LEU A 36 -3.11 -11.00 7.29
C LEU A 36 -1.61 -11.20 7.43
N ALA A 37 -0.81 -10.12 7.32
CA ALA A 37 0.63 -10.19 7.54
C ALA A 37 0.97 -10.60 8.98
N ARG A 38 0.28 -10.02 9.98
CA ARG A 38 0.46 -10.39 11.39
C ARG A 38 -0.03 -11.80 11.70
N GLU A 39 -1.16 -12.21 11.11
CA GLU A 39 -1.67 -13.58 11.21
C GLU A 39 -0.65 -14.58 10.65
N TRP A 40 0.02 -14.26 9.54
CA TRP A 40 1.09 -15.09 8.98
C TRP A 40 2.26 -15.27 9.95
N VAL A 41 2.77 -14.18 10.54
CA VAL A 41 3.85 -14.25 11.55
C VAL A 41 3.40 -15.13 12.71
N LYS A 42 2.20 -14.88 13.24
CA LYS A 42 1.68 -15.62 14.40
C LYS A 42 1.50 -17.11 14.11
N ALA A 43 1.04 -17.48 12.91
CA ALA A 43 0.75 -18.86 12.55
C ALA A 43 2.02 -19.65 12.15
N THR A 44 2.98 -19.00 11.50
CA THR A 44 4.14 -19.69 10.90
C THR A 44 5.46 -19.44 11.61
N GLY A 45 5.55 -18.38 12.42
CA GLY A 45 6.80 -17.86 12.96
C GLY A 45 7.73 -17.25 11.90
N ARG A 46 7.28 -17.12 10.64
CA ARG A 46 8.09 -16.58 9.54
C ARG A 46 7.82 -15.10 9.37
N HIS A 47 8.90 -14.35 9.12
CA HIS A 47 8.86 -12.91 8.85
C HIS A 47 9.03 -12.59 7.36
N LYS A 48 8.81 -13.57 6.47
CA LYS A 48 8.92 -13.40 5.02
C LYS A 48 7.69 -13.96 4.33
N ILE A 49 7.02 -13.15 3.53
CA ILE A 49 5.92 -13.55 2.65
C ILE A 49 5.89 -12.69 1.39
N GLY A 50 5.44 -13.25 0.27
CA GLY A 50 5.19 -12.48 -0.94
C GLY A 50 3.93 -11.64 -0.82
N MET A 51 4.01 -10.35 -1.19
CA MET A 51 2.87 -9.43 -1.18
C MET A 51 1.71 -9.90 -2.09
N ALA A 52 2.01 -10.65 -3.15
CA ALA A 52 1.00 -11.25 -4.03
C ALA A 52 0.06 -12.20 -3.27
N ALA A 53 0.60 -13.02 -2.36
CA ALA A 53 -0.19 -13.96 -1.57
C ALA A 53 -1.14 -13.21 -0.61
N LEU A 54 -0.64 -12.18 0.07
CA LEU A 54 -1.48 -11.33 0.92
C LEU A 54 -2.56 -10.61 0.11
N ARG A 55 -2.21 -10.06 -1.06
CA ARG A 55 -3.16 -9.36 -1.94
C ARG A 55 -4.27 -10.29 -2.41
N GLU A 56 -3.95 -11.51 -2.81
CA GLU A 56 -4.97 -12.49 -3.25
C GLU A 56 -5.88 -12.91 -2.11
N ARG A 57 -5.31 -13.15 -0.92
CA ARG A 57 -6.08 -13.45 0.27
C ARG A 57 -6.98 -12.28 0.69
N ALA A 58 -6.45 -11.05 0.71
CA ALA A 58 -7.21 -9.85 1.01
C ALA A 58 -8.35 -9.63 0.00
N ARG A 59 -8.09 -9.85 -1.30
CA ARG A 59 -9.14 -9.77 -2.33
C ARG A 59 -10.27 -10.75 -2.04
N TRP A 60 -9.94 -12.00 -1.73
CA TRP A 60 -10.97 -13.00 -1.39
C TRP A 60 -11.77 -12.57 -0.16
N GLU A 61 -11.12 -12.11 0.91
CA GLU A 61 -11.81 -11.71 2.13
C GLU A 61 -12.71 -10.49 1.93
N ILE A 62 -12.22 -9.49 1.19
CA ILE A 62 -13.00 -8.28 0.91
C ILE A 62 -14.20 -8.65 0.06
N VAL A 63 -14.05 -9.42 -1.02
CA VAL A 63 -15.18 -9.88 -1.86
C VAL A 63 -16.18 -10.75 -1.09
N MET A 64 -15.74 -11.48 -0.06
CA MET A 64 -16.67 -12.21 0.82
C MET A 64 -17.38 -11.30 1.82
N ALA A 65 -16.76 -10.18 2.19
CA ALA A 65 -17.33 -9.19 3.12
C ALA A 65 -18.17 -8.11 2.41
N THR A 66 -17.89 -7.82 1.14
CA THR A 66 -18.58 -6.84 0.31
C THR A 66 -19.14 -7.49 -0.94
N ASN A 67 -20.40 -7.22 -1.26
CA ASN A 67 -21.01 -7.64 -2.53
C ASN A 67 -20.67 -6.69 -3.69
N ASP A 68 -19.57 -5.95 -3.61
CA ASP A 68 -19.12 -5.02 -4.65
C ASP A 68 -18.36 -5.79 -5.75
N PRO A 69 -18.95 -5.98 -6.95
CA PRO A 69 -18.33 -6.71 -8.03
C PRO A 69 -17.20 -5.93 -8.71
N ASP A 70 -17.14 -4.61 -8.53
CA ASP A 70 -16.17 -3.73 -9.18
C ASP A 70 -14.90 -3.52 -8.32
N PHE A 71 -14.92 -4.00 -7.07
CA PHE A 71 -13.78 -3.89 -6.17
C PHE A 71 -12.58 -4.73 -6.66
N LYS A 72 -11.58 -4.05 -7.24
CA LYS A 72 -10.35 -4.69 -7.77
C LYS A 72 -9.08 -4.01 -7.31
N ILE A 73 -8.34 -4.68 -6.43
CA ILE A 73 -6.96 -4.27 -6.09
C ILE A 73 -6.06 -4.42 -7.32
N ASN A 74 -5.56 -3.29 -7.82
CA ASN A 74 -4.63 -3.24 -8.95
C ASN A 74 -3.27 -3.83 -8.56
N ASN A 75 -2.68 -4.64 -9.44
CA ASN A 75 -1.37 -5.24 -9.20
C ASN A 75 -0.25 -4.18 -9.07
N ASN A 76 -0.40 -3.04 -9.74
CA ASN A 76 0.57 -1.94 -9.68
C ASN A 76 0.63 -1.28 -8.29
N TYR A 77 -0.36 -1.50 -7.43
CA TYR A 77 -0.40 -0.96 -6.07
C TYR A 77 0.34 -1.86 -5.05
N THR A 78 0.71 -3.07 -5.47
CA THR A 78 1.42 -4.05 -4.63
C THR A 78 2.73 -3.49 -4.05
N PRO A 79 3.61 -2.83 -4.84
CA PRO A 79 4.87 -2.29 -4.32
C PRO A 79 4.68 -1.14 -3.33
N PHE A 80 3.62 -0.34 -3.49
CA PHE A 80 3.24 0.76 -2.60
C PHE A 80 2.76 0.24 -1.26
N TYR A 81 1.82 -0.72 -1.27
CA TYR A 81 1.34 -1.34 -0.04
C TYR A 81 2.45 -2.05 0.75
N ALA A 82 3.36 -2.75 0.08
CA ALA A 82 4.47 -3.43 0.76
C ALA A 82 5.33 -2.43 1.55
N ARG A 83 5.72 -1.31 0.92
CA ARG A 83 6.51 -0.25 1.55
C ARG A 83 5.75 0.48 2.64
N LEU A 84 4.47 0.79 2.41
CA LEU A 84 3.62 1.44 3.39
C LEU A 84 3.48 0.60 4.66
N ILE A 85 3.29 -0.72 4.53
CA ILE A 85 3.22 -1.64 5.65
C ILE A 85 4.57 -1.68 6.39
N MET A 86 5.68 -1.88 5.68
CA MET A 86 7.02 -1.92 6.30
C MET A 86 7.38 -0.61 7.01
N ALA A 87 6.93 0.54 6.48
CA ALA A 87 7.20 1.84 7.07
C ALA A 87 6.33 2.17 8.28
N ARG A 88 5.04 1.78 8.27
CA ARG A 88 4.09 2.08 9.35
C ARG A 88 4.04 1.01 10.44
N CYS A 89 4.49 -0.20 10.16
CA CYS A 89 4.45 -1.33 11.08
C CYS A 89 5.85 -1.85 11.30
N GLU A 90 6.50 -1.39 12.38
CA GLU A 90 7.86 -1.80 12.76
C GLU A 90 7.97 -3.33 12.93
N ASP A 91 6.91 -3.97 13.42
CA ASP A 91 6.82 -5.44 13.56
C ASP A 91 6.85 -6.19 12.22
N LEU A 92 6.59 -5.48 11.12
CA LEU A 92 6.55 -5.99 9.75
C LEU A 92 7.62 -5.34 8.85
N ALA A 93 8.59 -4.63 9.44
CA ALA A 93 9.56 -3.84 8.69
C ALA A 93 10.41 -4.65 7.70
N ASP A 94 10.63 -5.95 7.96
CA ASP A 94 11.37 -6.85 7.07
C ASP A 94 10.46 -7.91 6.40
N MET A 95 9.14 -7.68 6.37
CA MET A 95 8.16 -8.69 5.94
C MET A 95 8.29 -9.11 4.47
N PHE A 96 8.67 -8.19 3.59
CA PHE A 96 8.62 -8.37 2.14
C PHE A 96 9.99 -8.28 1.50
N ASP A 97 10.27 -9.16 0.54
CA ASP A 97 11.42 -9.03 -0.34
C ASP A 97 11.07 -8.06 -1.48
N LEU A 98 11.57 -6.83 -1.35
CA LEU A 98 11.28 -5.75 -2.28
C LEU A 98 12.18 -5.82 -3.52
N ARG A 99 11.60 -5.48 -4.66
CA ARG A 99 12.34 -5.12 -5.89
C ARG A 99 12.26 -3.61 -6.07
N THR A 100 13.26 -3.04 -6.75
CA THR A 100 13.29 -1.61 -7.10
C THR A 100 12.01 -1.20 -7.81
N SER A 101 11.40 -0.11 -7.36
CA SER A 101 10.13 0.41 -7.87
C SER A 101 10.02 1.90 -7.58
N GLU A 102 9.21 2.62 -8.37
CA GLU A 102 8.83 4.03 -8.09
C GLU A 102 8.27 4.23 -6.67
N ALA A 103 7.74 3.15 -6.05
CA ALA A 103 7.26 3.18 -4.70
C ALA A 103 8.36 3.49 -3.65
N ASP A 104 9.65 3.29 -3.98
CA ASP A 104 10.80 3.64 -3.13
C ASP A 104 10.91 5.16 -2.94
N ASP A 105 10.76 5.94 -4.01
CA ASP A 105 10.80 7.40 -3.95
C ASP A 105 9.50 7.96 -3.36
N TRP A 106 8.38 7.33 -3.72
CA TRP A 106 7.07 7.70 -3.20
C TRP A 106 6.98 7.61 -1.68
N ILE A 107 7.43 6.51 -1.05
CA ILE A 107 7.27 6.35 0.40
C ILE A 107 8.00 7.43 1.18
N ASN A 108 9.17 7.87 0.71
CA ASN A 108 9.92 8.96 1.33
C ASN A 108 9.14 10.28 1.27
N THR A 109 8.55 10.58 0.11
CA THR A 109 7.73 11.79 -0.09
C THR A 109 6.45 11.74 0.74
N TYR A 110 5.77 10.59 0.74
CA TYR A 110 4.51 10.37 1.46
C TYR A 110 4.68 10.56 2.97
N LEU A 111 5.73 9.99 3.57
CA LEU A 111 5.98 10.12 5.02
C LEU A 111 6.36 11.55 5.45
N GLN A 112 7.06 12.29 4.58
CA GLN A 112 7.36 13.72 4.82
C GLN A 112 6.08 14.57 4.82
N GLY A 113 5.15 14.27 3.91
CA GLY A 113 3.85 14.95 3.83
C GLY A 113 2.98 14.73 5.07
N VAL A 114 2.92 13.51 5.60
CA VAL A 114 2.14 13.16 6.80
C VAL A 114 2.68 13.84 8.07
N THR A 115 3.99 14.06 8.16
CA THR A 115 4.62 14.66 9.36
C THR A 115 4.37 16.18 9.46
N THR A 116 3.96 16.82 8.36
CA THR A 116 3.82 18.28 8.27
C THR A 116 2.36 18.75 8.37
N ALA A 117 1.39 17.82 8.46
CA ALA A 117 -0.04 18.10 8.58
C ALA A 117 -0.53 17.93 10.03
#